data_AF-A0A8J6VTZ7-F1
#
_entry.id   AF-A0A8J6VTZ7-F1
#
_cell.length_a   1.000
_cell.length_b   1.000
_cell.length_c   1.000
_cell.angle_alpha   90.00
_cell.angle_beta   90.00
_cell.angle_gamma   90.00
#
_symmetry.space_group_name_H-M   'P 1'
#
loop_
_entity.id
_entity.type
_entity.pdbx_description
1 polymer ?
#
loop_
_entity_poly.entity_id
_entity_poly.type
_entity_poly.pdbx_seq_one_letter_code
_entity_poly.pdbx_strand_id
1 'polypeptide(L)'
;MPIQIHLERRCCQLSSLEQSLAKAAASRYTMRFQLQSRLALKQMSYSLAAPLQIEENLLKRMITKYSEQLVYRPLEELQYWFTYSCGAFLEPGYPPLFYSRTENKVVAPNKSAVAGIGEGIAGFLIQRLYGCRKLARPNHDYPDIVMEGDGKIYLVESKATTQSIAEIKQVIEEELIRMAAYTSACAELDAQPVVGILVGTALISESQYYCYLTEVGV
;
A
#
# COMPACT_ATOMS: atom_id res chain seq x y z
N MET A 1 -14.23 -17.08 -3.91
CA MET A 1 -13.42 -17.94 -3.01
C MET A 1 -12.73 -17.03 -1.99
N PRO A 2 -12.38 -17.50 -0.77
CA PRO A 2 -11.64 -16.67 0.18
C PRO A 2 -10.21 -16.46 -0.30
N ILE A 3 -9.73 -15.21 -0.21
CA ILE A 3 -8.36 -14.82 -0.52
C ILE A 3 -7.57 -14.82 0.79
N GLN A 4 -6.45 -15.53 0.81
CA GLN A 4 -5.54 -15.58 1.95
C GLN A 4 -4.59 -14.38 1.91
N ILE A 5 -4.48 -13.69 3.04
CA ILE A 5 -3.58 -12.55 3.23
C ILE A 5 -2.50 -12.96 4.24
N HIS A 6 -1.28 -13.12 3.75
CA HIS A 6 -0.09 -13.30 4.55
C HIS A 6 0.40 -11.92 4.99
N LEU A 7 0.36 -11.64 6.29
CA LEU A 7 0.66 -10.31 6.81
C LEU A 7 1.99 -10.32 7.57
N GLU A 8 2.88 -9.41 7.19
CA GLU A 8 4.08 -9.07 7.93
C GLU A 8 3.98 -7.62 8.41
N ARG A 9 4.37 -7.36 9.66
CA ARG A 9 4.27 -6.03 10.29
C ARG A 9 5.60 -5.58 10.87
N ARG A 10 5.87 -4.29 10.77
CA ARG A 10 6.94 -3.62 11.50
C ARG A 10 6.49 -2.25 11.98
N CYS A 11 7.17 -1.75 13.01
CA CYS A 11 6.95 -0.41 13.55
C CYS A 11 8.26 0.39 13.50
N CYS A 12 8.15 1.62 13.01
CA CYS A 12 9.21 2.62 12.95
C CYS A 12 8.79 3.78 13.84
N GLN A 13 9.37 3.87 15.04
CA GLN A 13 9.17 5.06 15.89
C GLN A 13 10.27 6.07 15.58
N LEU A 14 9.90 7.31 15.25
CA LEU A 14 10.79 8.43 14.98
C LEU A 14 11.10 9.24 16.25
N SER A 15 12.38 9.35 16.59
CA SER A 15 12.87 10.28 17.61
C SER A 15 12.67 11.73 17.18
N SER A 16 12.70 12.67 18.14
CA SER A 16 12.58 14.12 17.86
C SER A 16 13.58 14.63 16.81
N LEU A 17 14.79 14.10 16.81
CA LEU A 17 15.80 14.40 15.79
C LEU A 17 15.40 13.87 14.41
N GLU A 18 14.92 12.64 14.33
CA GLU A 18 14.47 12.04 13.06
C GLU A 18 13.22 12.73 12.52
N GLN A 19 12.30 13.16 13.38
CA GLN A 19 11.15 13.98 13.01
C GLN A 19 11.60 15.30 12.40
N SER A 20 12.57 15.97 13.04
CA SER A 20 13.15 17.22 12.52
C SER A 20 13.83 17.02 11.15
N LEU A 21 14.58 15.92 11.00
CA LEU A 21 15.20 15.55 9.73
C LEU A 21 14.16 15.19 8.67
N ALA A 22 13.09 14.48 9.03
CA ALA A 22 12.03 14.08 8.12
C ALA A 22 11.30 15.30 7.54
N LYS A 23 10.96 16.27 8.38
CA LYS A 23 10.39 17.55 7.93
C LYS A 23 11.35 18.29 6.98
N ALA A 24 12.64 18.33 7.31
CA ALA A 24 13.64 18.97 6.45
C ALA A 24 13.88 18.21 5.12
N ALA A 25 13.77 16.87 5.13
CA ALA A 25 13.99 16.02 3.97
C ALA A 25 12.98 16.26 2.84
N ALA A 26 11.79 16.77 3.15
CA ALA A 26 10.80 17.17 2.15
C ALA A 26 11.28 18.33 1.27
N SER A 27 12.15 19.21 1.79
CA SER A 27 12.66 20.39 1.06
C SER A 27 14.15 20.32 0.71
N ARG A 28 14.92 19.45 1.37
CA ARG A 28 16.39 19.38 1.23
C ARG A 28 16.87 17.96 0.96
N TYR A 29 17.41 17.75 -0.24
CA TYR A 29 17.92 16.45 -0.68
C TYR A 29 19.01 15.86 0.21
N THR A 30 19.90 16.69 0.76
CA THR A 30 20.96 16.24 1.69
C THR A 30 20.39 15.64 2.98
N MET A 31 19.29 16.19 3.49
CA MET A 31 18.62 15.71 4.70
C MET A 31 17.91 14.37 4.45
N ARG A 32 17.45 14.12 3.22
CA ARG A 32 16.88 12.84 2.81
C ARG A 32 17.87 11.69 3.00
N PHE A 33 19.12 11.87 2.56
CA PHE A 33 20.15 10.85 2.77
C PHE A 33 20.49 10.62 4.24
N GLN A 34 20.60 11.70 5.02
CA GLN A 34 20.87 11.58 6.45
C GLN A 34 19.76 10.81 7.18
N LEU A 35 18.49 11.09 6.84
CA LEU A 35 17.36 10.34 7.37
C LEU A 35 17.40 8.88 6.93
N GLN A 36 17.64 8.61 5.65
CA GLN A 36 17.74 7.26 5.11
C GLN A 36 18.82 6.45 5.83
N SER A 37 20.01 7.01 6.02
CA SER A 37 21.09 6.36 6.76
C SER A 37 20.69 6.05 8.21
N ARG A 38 19.99 6.97 8.89
CA ARG A 38 19.52 6.72 10.25
C ARG A 38 18.45 5.64 10.34
N LEU A 39 17.47 5.67 9.44
CA LEU A 39 16.42 4.65 9.40
C LEU A 39 17.00 3.27 9.06
N ALA A 40 18.00 3.20 8.17
CA ALA A 40 18.70 1.96 7.87
C ALA A 40 19.42 1.35 9.08
N LEU A 41 19.94 2.17 9.99
CA LEU A 41 20.59 1.71 11.23
C LEU A 41 19.61 1.13 12.26
N LYS A 42 18.30 1.43 12.16
CA LYS A 42 17.30 0.98 13.13
C LYS A 42 16.92 -0.51 13.04
N GLN A 43 17.54 -1.28 12.13
CA GLN A 43 17.30 -2.72 11.94
C GLN A 43 15.81 -3.12 12.06
N MET A 44 14.96 -2.42 11.30
CA MET A 44 13.51 -2.61 11.36
C MET A 44 13.11 -3.90 10.65
N SER A 45 13.02 -4.99 11.41
CA SER A 45 12.63 -6.30 10.88
C SER A 45 11.12 -6.49 10.89
N TYR A 46 10.61 -7.12 9.84
CA TYR A 46 9.22 -7.54 9.80
C TYR A 46 8.98 -8.76 10.69
N SER A 47 7.86 -8.72 11.41
CA SER A 47 7.34 -9.82 12.21
C SER A 47 6.12 -10.41 11.51
N LEU A 48 6.02 -11.74 11.49
CA LEU A 48 4.87 -12.42 10.92
C LEU A 48 3.65 -12.21 11.82
N ALA A 49 2.55 -11.72 11.25
CA ALA A 49 1.26 -11.61 11.91
C ALA A 49 0.37 -12.81 11.55
N ALA A 50 -0.71 -12.99 12.31
CA ALA A 50 -1.69 -14.02 12.01
C ALA A 50 -2.25 -13.82 10.60
N PRO A 51 -2.33 -14.88 9.76
CA PRO A 51 -2.90 -14.77 8.43
C PRO A 51 -4.36 -14.36 8.52
N LEU A 52 -4.77 -13.51 7.58
CA LEU A 52 -6.14 -13.06 7.45
C LEU A 52 -6.78 -13.67 6.21
N GLN A 53 -8.09 -13.69 6.18
CA GLN A 53 -8.85 -14.08 5.00
C GLN A 53 -9.84 -12.97 4.67
N ILE A 54 -10.03 -12.73 3.38
CA ILE A 54 -11.05 -11.81 2.88
C ILE A 54 -11.88 -12.53 1.82
N GLU A 55 -13.20 -12.45 1.97
CA GLU A 55 -14.12 -12.92 0.94
C GLU A 55 -14.06 -11.99 -0.27
N GLU A 56 -14.09 -12.56 -1.47
CA GLU A 56 -14.01 -11.82 -2.73
C GLU A 56 -15.06 -10.70 -2.84
N ASN A 57 -16.29 -10.97 -2.41
CA ASN A 57 -17.37 -9.98 -2.39
C ASN A 57 -17.11 -8.82 -1.41
N LEU A 58 -16.45 -9.12 -0.29
CA LEU A 58 -16.01 -8.08 0.64
C LEU A 58 -14.89 -7.26 0.01
N LEU A 59 -13.89 -7.91 -0.61
CA LEU A 59 -12.82 -7.21 -1.31
C LEU A 59 -13.36 -6.28 -2.41
N LYS A 60 -14.32 -6.72 -3.23
CA LYS A 60 -14.99 -5.86 -4.23
C LYS A 60 -15.57 -4.59 -3.61
N ARG A 61 -16.27 -4.72 -2.47
CA ARG A 61 -16.81 -3.56 -1.73
C ARG A 61 -15.72 -2.67 -1.17
N MET A 62 -14.62 -3.25 -0.70
CA MET A 62 -13.48 -2.50 -0.18
C MET A 62 -12.79 -1.71 -1.29
N ILE A 63 -12.61 -2.30 -2.47
CA ILE A 63 -12.06 -1.59 -3.63
C ILE A 63 -12.96 -0.40 -4.00
N THR A 64 -14.28 -0.60 -4.13
CA THR A 64 -15.21 0.50 -4.40
C THR A 64 -15.18 1.60 -3.32
N LYS A 65 -14.98 1.21 -2.06
CA LYS A 65 -14.96 2.17 -0.94
C LYS A 65 -13.64 2.93 -0.84
N TYR A 66 -12.51 2.32 -1.17
CA TYR A 66 -11.18 2.86 -0.86
C TYR A 66 -10.37 3.27 -2.09
N SER A 67 -10.73 2.81 -3.28
CA SER A 67 -9.98 3.16 -4.47
C SER A 67 -10.24 4.59 -4.92
N GLU A 68 -9.19 5.28 -5.33
CA GLU A 68 -9.30 6.62 -5.93
C GLU A 68 -9.96 6.56 -7.31
N GLN A 69 -9.64 5.52 -8.08
CA GLN A 69 -10.13 5.34 -9.44
C GLN A 69 -11.26 4.32 -9.48
N LEU A 70 -12.28 4.59 -10.28
CA LEU A 70 -13.28 3.58 -10.60
C LEU A 70 -12.64 2.54 -11.53
N VAL A 71 -12.25 1.40 -10.95
CA VAL A 71 -11.77 0.26 -11.75
C VAL A 71 -12.95 -0.66 -12.08
N TYR A 72 -13.15 -0.91 -13.36
CA TYR A 72 -14.15 -1.88 -13.81
C TYR A 72 -13.63 -3.30 -13.59
N ARG A 73 -14.31 -4.08 -12.72
CA ARG A 73 -14.05 -5.52 -12.49
C ARG A 73 -12.57 -5.88 -12.18
N PRO A 74 -11.93 -5.23 -11.18
CA PRO A 74 -10.49 -5.37 -10.89
C PRO A 74 -10.03 -6.81 -10.65
N LEU A 75 -10.84 -7.63 -9.97
CA LEU A 75 -10.48 -9.02 -9.65
C LEU A 75 -10.53 -9.94 -10.87
N GLU A 76 -11.46 -9.71 -11.79
CA GLU A 76 -11.52 -10.43 -13.07
C GLU A 76 -10.29 -10.07 -13.90
N GLU A 77 -9.87 -8.79 -13.90
CA GLU A 77 -8.65 -8.38 -14.60
C GLU A 77 -7.41 -9.10 -14.08
N LEU A 78 -7.29 -9.22 -12.76
CA LEU A 78 -6.17 -9.88 -12.12
C LEU A 78 -6.15 -11.40 -12.42
N GLN A 79 -7.32 -12.04 -12.44
CA GLN A 79 -7.47 -13.45 -12.83
C GLN A 79 -7.01 -13.69 -14.27
N TYR A 80 -7.42 -12.83 -15.20
CA TYR A 80 -6.94 -12.91 -16.59
C TYR A 80 -5.43 -12.70 -16.70
N TRP A 81 -4.87 -11.80 -15.91
CA TRP A 81 -3.41 -11.63 -15.85
C TRP A 81 -2.72 -12.91 -15.37
N PHE A 82 -3.16 -13.52 -14.27
CA PHE A 82 -2.52 -14.73 -13.77
C PHE A 82 -2.63 -15.89 -14.73
N THR A 83 -3.81 -16.08 -15.35
CA THR A 83 -4.02 -17.09 -16.40
C THR A 83 -3.01 -16.92 -17.53
N TYR A 84 -2.84 -15.70 -18.04
CA TYR A 84 -1.84 -15.39 -19.07
C TYR A 84 -0.40 -15.63 -18.59
N SER A 85 -0.07 -15.20 -17.37
CA SER A 85 1.28 -15.33 -16.80
C SER A 85 1.71 -16.79 -16.61
N CYS A 86 0.75 -17.71 -16.46
CA CYS A 86 0.99 -19.15 -16.41
C CYS A 86 1.18 -19.80 -17.79
N GLY A 87 1.24 -19.01 -18.86
CA GLY A 87 1.49 -19.49 -20.23
C GLY A 87 0.23 -19.79 -21.04
N ALA A 88 -0.95 -19.43 -20.54
CA ALA A 88 -2.17 -19.47 -21.35
C ALA A 88 -2.12 -18.40 -22.44
N PHE A 89 -2.76 -18.68 -23.57
CA PHE A 89 -2.90 -17.71 -24.65
C PHE A 89 -3.97 -16.66 -24.32
N LEU A 90 -3.81 -15.45 -24.86
CA LEU A 90 -4.89 -14.47 -24.87
C LEU A 90 -5.95 -14.96 -25.85
N GLU A 91 -7.13 -15.33 -25.36
CA GLU A 91 -8.26 -15.69 -26.22
C GLU A 91 -8.69 -14.50 -27.09
N PRO A 92 -9.14 -14.75 -28.33
CA PRO A 92 -9.74 -13.71 -29.15
C PRO A 92 -10.94 -13.06 -28.43
N GLY A 93 -10.95 -11.73 -28.35
CA GLY A 93 -12.05 -10.97 -27.74
C GLY A 93 -11.77 -10.40 -26.35
N TYR A 94 -10.58 -10.63 -25.77
CA TYR A 94 -10.19 -9.97 -24.52
C TYR A 94 -10.16 -8.43 -24.67
N PRO A 95 -10.90 -7.68 -23.84
CA PRO A 95 -10.89 -6.22 -23.89
C PRO A 95 -9.50 -5.60 -23.66
N PRO A 96 -9.17 -4.49 -24.35
CA PRO A 96 -7.87 -3.81 -24.22
C PRO A 96 -7.57 -3.30 -22.81
N LEU A 97 -8.59 -3.15 -21.96
CA LEU A 97 -8.46 -2.62 -20.60
C LEU A 97 -7.77 -3.60 -19.64
N PHE A 98 -7.74 -4.90 -19.96
CA PHE A 98 -7.19 -5.94 -19.08
C PHE A 98 -5.66 -5.98 -19.07
N TYR A 99 -5.02 -5.51 -20.15
CA TYR A 99 -3.57 -5.56 -20.30
C TYR A 99 -3.03 -4.26 -20.88
N SER A 100 -1.91 -3.78 -20.33
CA SER A 100 -1.12 -2.75 -20.99
C SER A 100 -0.14 -3.42 -21.96
N ARG A 101 -0.28 -3.19 -23.26
CA ARG A 101 0.70 -3.57 -24.29
C ARG A 101 0.95 -2.37 -25.19
N THR A 102 2.22 -2.09 -25.49
CA THR A 102 2.61 -1.13 -26.53
C THR A 102 3.65 -1.80 -27.44
N GLU A 103 4.02 -1.17 -28.56
CA GLU A 103 5.10 -1.69 -29.43
C GLU A 103 6.41 -1.92 -28.64
N ASN A 104 6.66 -1.08 -27.64
CA ASN A 104 7.87 -1.12 -26.80
C ASN A 104 7.67 -1.81 -25.45
N LYS A 105 6.48 -2.33 -25.16
CA LYS A 105 6.16 -2.91 -23.85
C LYS A 105 5.43 -4.22 -23.98
N VAL A 106 6.02 -5.26 -23.38
CA VAL A 106 5.41 -6.57 -23.22
C VAL A 106 4.07 -6.43 -22.48
N VAL A 107 3.17 -7.37 -22.75
CA VAL A 107 1.88 -7.50 -22.04
C VAL A 107 2.13 -7.48 -20.54
N ALA A 108 1.45 -6.56 -19.85
CA ALA A 108 1.54 -6.35 -18.41
C ALA A 108 0.14 -6.11 -17.85
N PRO A 109 -0.11 -6.35 -16.55
CA PRO A 109 -1.44 -6.18 -15.96
C PRO A 109 -1.89 -4.72 -16.00
N ASN A 110 -3.20 -4.53 -15.91
CA ASN A 110 -3.77 -3.21 -15.70
C ASN A 110 -3.31 -2.64 -14.33
N LYS A 111 -2.53 -1.56 -14.38
CA LYS A 111 -1.99 -0.91 -13.18
C LYS A 111 -3.06 -0.34 -12.28
N SER A 112 -4.16 0.19 -12.83
CA SER A 112 -5.26 0.73 -12.04
C SER A 112 -5.97 -0.38 -11.28
N ALA A 113 -6.15 -1.56 -11.85
CA ALA A 113 -6.70 -2.71 -11.12
C ALA A 113 -5.79 -3.18 -10.00
N VAL A 114 -4.48 -3.31 -10.26
CA VAL A 114 -3.51 -3.69 -9.22
C VAL A 114 -3.52 -2.67 -8.07
N ALA A 115 -3.48 -1.38 -8.40
CA ALA A 115 -3.54 -0.29 -7.41
C ALA A 115 -4.85 -0.32 -6.61
N GLY A 116 -6.01 -0.42 -7.28
CA GLY A 116 -7.31 -0.44 -6.64
C GLY A 116 -7.50 -1.64 -5.70
N ILE A 117 -6.98 -2.81 -6.07
CA ILE A 117 -6.94 -3.99 -5.17
C ILE A 117 -6.05 -3.68 -3.96
N GLY A 118 -4.86 -3.13 -4.18
CA GLY A 118 -3.96 -2.71 -3.12
C GLY A 118 -4.62 -1.76 -2.11
N GLU A 119 -5.29 -0.73 -2.60
CA GLU A 119 -6.02 0.25 -1.77
C GLU A 119 -7.18 -0.38 -1.01
N GLY A 120 -7.93 -1.28 -1.65
CA GLY A 120 -8.99 -2.06 -1.00
C GLY A 120 -8.46 -2.94 0.12
N ILE A 121 -7.32 -3.61 -0.10
CA ILE A 121 -6.62 -4.43 0.91
C ILE A 121 -6.07 -3.56 2.04
N ALA A 122 -5.44 -2.42 1.73
CA ALA A 122 -4.98 -1.47 2.74
C ALA A 122 -6.13 -1.02 3.63
N GLY A 123 -7.23 -0.55 3.02
CA GLY A 123 -8.44 -0.18 3.75
C GLY A 123 -8.94 -1.32 4.66
N PHE A 124 -9.01 -2.56 4.15
CA PHE A 124 -9.42 -3.73 4.92
C PHE A 124 -8.51 -3.99 6.12
N LEU A 125 -7.20 -4.04 5.89
CA LEU A 125 -6.23 -4.29 6.95
C LEU A 125 -6.33 -3.24 8.04
N ILE A 126 -6.43 -1.95 7.69
CA ILE A 126 -6.46 -0.89 8.70
C ILE A 126 -7.77 -0.92 9.50
N GLN A 127 -8.92 -1.15 8.84
CA GLN A 127 -10.19 -1.35 9.55
C GLN A 127 -10.13 -2.56 10.49
N ARG A 128 -9.53 -3.67 10.03
CA ARG A 128 -9.54 -4.93 10.78
C ARG A 128 -8.57 -4.93 11.96
N LEU A 129 -7.40 -4.32 11.81
CA LEU A 129 -6.31 -4.36 12.79
C LEU A 129 -6.40 -3.23 13.82
N TYR A 130 -6.87 -2.04 13.41
CA TYR A 130 -6.89 -0.84 14.27
C TYR A 130 -8.30 -0.31 14.52
N GLY A 131 -9.34 -0.99 14.03
CA GLY A 131 -10.73 -0.56 14.23
C GLY A 131 -11.08 0.76 13.54
N CYS A 132 -10.30 1.20 12.55
CA CYS A 132 -10.45 2.54 12.00
C CYS A 132 -11.68 2.71 11.08
N ARG A 133 -12.19 3.94 11.03
CA ARG A 133 -13.17 4.43 10.06
C ARG A 133 -12.49 5.34 9.05
N LYS A 134 -12.87 5.23 7.77
CA LYS A 134 -12.40 6.15 6.73
C LYS A 134 -12.97 7.55 6.97
N LEU A 135 -12.11 8.57 6.99
CA LEU A 135 -12.51 9.98 7.01
C LEU A 135 -12.51 10.57 5.61
N ALA A 136 -11.39 10.44 4.91
CA ALA A 136 -11.19 11.04 3.60
C ALA A 136 -10.35 10.15 2.68
N ARG A 137 -10.46 10.42 1.38
CA ARG A 137 -9.56 9.93 0.32
C ARG A 137 -9.08 11.18 -0.42
N PRO A 138 -7.87 11.70 -0.13
CA PRO A 138 -7.27 12.77 -0.92
C PRO A 138 -7.23 12.36 -2.40
N ASN A 139 -7.56 13.29 -3.29
CA ASN A 139 -7.59 13.04 -4.73
C ASN A 139 -6.31 13.59 -5.36
N HIS A 140 -5.58 12.75 -6.10
CA HIS A 140 -4.29 13.10 -6.70
C HIS A 140 -3.25 13.66 -5.71
N ASP A 141 -3.33 13.26 -4.43
CA ASP A 141 -2.47 13.77 -3.37
C ASP A 141 -2.10 12.65 -2.37
N TYR A 142 -1.15 12.94 -1.49
CA TYR A 142 -0.65 12.03 -0.46
C TYR A 142 -1.23 12.39 0.92
N PRO A 143 -1.63 11.42 1.76
CA PRO A 143 -1.62 9.97 1.53
C PRO A 143 -2.84 9.49 0.74
N ASP A 144 -2.84 8.21 0.37
CA ASP A 144 -4.02 7.59 -0.24
C ASP A 144 -5.29 7.72 0.62
N ILE A 145 -5.26 7.25 1.88
CA ILE A 145 -6.46 7.18 2.72
C ILE A 145 -6.18 7.86 4.06
N VAL A 146 -7.12 8.68 4.53
CA VAL A 146 -7.10 9.22 5.90
C VAL A 146 -8.17 8.51 6.72
N MET A 147 -7.79 7.97 7.86
CA MET A 147 -8.67 7.20 8.75
C MET A 147 -8.56 7.66 10.20
N GLU A 148 -9.57 7.35 11.00
CA GLU A 148 -9.64 7.66 12.43
C GLU A 148 -9.95 6.38 13.21
N GLY A 149 -9.26 6.15 14.31
CA GLY A 149 -9.52 5.06 15.24
C GLY A 149 -8.81 5.30 16.57
N ASP A 150 -9.43 4.91 17.68
CA ASP A 150 -8.86 5.03 19.04
C ASP A 150 -8.29 6.42 19.37
N GLY A 151 -8.96 7.48 18.89
CA GLY A 151 -8.55 8.87 19.10
C GLY A 151 -7.29 9.30 18.35
N LYS A 152 -6.89 8.55 17.31
CA LYS A 152 -5.73 8.82 16.46
C LYS A 152 -6.13 9.00 15.01
N ILE A 153 -5.35 9.79 14.28
CA ILE A 153 -5.44 9.93 12.83
C ILE A 153 -4.40 9.01 12.18
N TYR A 154 -4.84 8.26 11.17
CA TYR A 154 -4.02 7.36 10.40
C TYR A 154 -3.90 7.87 8.96
N LEU A 155 -2.66 8.13 8.55
CA LEU A 155 -2.30 8.47 7.17
C LEU A 155 -1.86 7.18 6.47
N VAL A 156 -2.68 6.64 5.58
CA VAL A 156 -2.45 5.33 4.98
C VAL A 156 -2.08 5.50 3.52
N GLU A 157 -0.90 5.01 3.14
CA GLU A 157 -0.46 4.93 1.75
C GLU A 157 -0.38 3.47 1.32
N SER A 158 -0.86 3.19 0.11
CA SER A 158 -0.92 1.86 -0.47
C SER A 158 0.00 1.75 -1.68
N LYS A 159 0.69 0.61 -1.78
CA LYS A 159 1.42 0.19 -2.98
C LYS A 159 1.06 -1.25 -3.29
N ALA A 160 0.98 -1.57 -4.58
CA ALA A 160 0.70 -2.93 -5.00
C ALA A 160 1.48 -3.33 -6.26
N THR A 161 1.85 -4.60 -6.33
CA THR A 161 2.52 -5.20 -7.49
C THR A 161 2.06 -6.64 -7.70
N THR A 162 2.22 -7.13 -8.92
CA THR A 162 2.05 -8.54 -9.29
C THR A 162 3.38 -9.24 -9.58
N GLN A 163 4.53 -8.55 -9.50
CA GLN A 163 5.79 -9.14 -9.95
C GLN A 163 6.44 -10.00 -8.87
N SER A 164 6.74 -9.43 -7.70
CA SER A 164 7.40 -10.19 -6.62
C SER A 164 7.23 -9.57 -5.23
N ILE A 165 7.46 -10.40 -4.22
CA ILE A 165 7.57 -9.99 -2.81
C ILE A 165 8.78 -9.08 -2.58
N ALA A 166 9.91 -9.32 -3.27
CA ALA A 166 11.11 -8.52 -3.10
C ALA A 166 10.90 -7.08 -3.59
N GLU A 167 10.23 -6.91 -4.74
CA GLU A 167 9.91 -5.60 -5.30
C GLU A 167 9.02 -4.79 -4.34
N ILE A 168 7.95 -5.38 -3.79
CA ILE A 168 7.07 -4.61 -2.91
C ILE A 168 7.76 -4.19 -1.61
N LYS A 169 8.66 -5.01 -1.08
CA LYS A 169 9.48 -4.64 0.10
C LYS A 169 10.37 -3.45 -0.23
N GLN A 170 11.03 -3.46 -1.38
CA GLN A 170 11.86 -2.34 -1.83
C GLN A 170 11.03 -1.05 -1.99
N VAL A 171 9.87 -1.13 -2.64
CA VAL A 171 8.98 0.03 -2.83
C VAL A 171 8.55 0.64 -1.49
N ILE A 172 8.25 -0.18 -0.48
CA ILE A 172 7.95 0.32 0.88
C ILE A 172 9.15 1.05 1.50
N GLU A 173 10.37 0.53 1.35
CA GLU A 173 11.56 1.23 1.87
C GLU A 173 11.77 2.58 1.20
N GLU A 174 11.51 2.68 -0.11
CA GLU A 174 11.62 3.93 -0.86
C GLU A 174 10.57 4.96 -0.43
N GLU A 175 9.35 4.51 -0.13
CA GLU A 175 8.24 5.35 0.36
C GLU A 175 8.35 5.74 1.84
N LEU A 176 9.12 5.00 2.65
CA LEU A 176 9.25 5.22 4.09
C LEU A 176 9.68 6.64 4.44
N ILE A 177 10.61 7.21 3.67
CA ILE A 177 11.09 8.58 3.88
C ILE A 177 9.94 9.58 3.69
N ARG A 178 9.13 9.40 2.63
CA ARG A 178 8.01 10.29 2.33
C ARG A 178 6.95 10.19 3.42
N MET A 179 6.61 8.97 3.85
CA MET A 179 5.66 8.75 4.95
C MET A 179 6.15 9.37 6.27
N ALA A 180 7.42 9.20 6.60
CA ALA A 180 8.02 9.80 7.79
C ALA A 180 7.94 11.33 7.78
N ALA A 181 8.21 11.95 6.62
CA ALA A 181 8.10 13.40 6.46
C ALA A 181 6.66 13.90 6.65
N TYR A 182 5.69 13.26 5.99
CA TYR A 182 4.27 13.64 6.11
C TYR A 182 3.73 13.42 7.52
N THR A 183 4.00 12.26 8.12
CA THR A 183 3.56 11.94 9.48
C THR A 183 4.11 12.96 10.48
N SER A 184 5.40 13.29 10.38
CA SER A 184 6.05 14.28 11.26
C SER A 184 5.50 15.69 11.06
N ALA A 185 5.20 16.09 9.83
CA ALA A 185 4.61 17.40 9.57
C ALA A 185 3.17 17.50 10.07
N CYS A 186 2.34 16.48 9.83
CA CYS A 186 0.95 16.45 10.27
C CYS A 186 0.81 16.41 11.79
N ALA A 187 1.71 15.72 12.49
CA ALA A 187 1.70 15.64 13.95
C ALA A 187 1.93 16.98 14.67
N GLU A 188 2.51 17.98 14.00
CA GLU A 188 2.64 19.33 14.56
C GLU A 188 1.41 20.20 14.33
N LEU A 189 0.56 19.81 13.36
CA LEU A 189 -0.62 20.58 12.96
C LEU A 189 -1.89 20.06 13.61
N ASP A 190 -1.98 18.75 13.85
CA ASP A 190 -3.14 18.12 14.45
C ASP A 190 -3.03 18.06 15.98
N ALA A 191 -4.15 18.21 16.67
CA ALA A 191 -4.22 18.03 18.12
C ALA A 191 -4.25 16.54 18.50
N GLN A 192 -4.67 15.66 17.59
CA GLN A 192 -4.70 14.22 17.78
C GLN A 192 -3.37 13.58 17.39
N PRO A 193 -2.96 12.45 18.03
CA PRO A 193 -1.80 11.70 17.59
C PRO A 193 -1.96 11.21 16.14
N VAL A 194 -0.93 11.45 15.32
CA VAL A 194 -0.90 11.03 13.91
C VAL A 194 0.03 9.83 13.75
N VAL A 195 -0.44 8.81 13.03
CA VAL A 195 0.34 7.61 12.69
C VAL A 195 0.35 7.43 11.16
N GLY A 196 1.53 7.33 10.59
CA GLY A 196 1.69 6.94 9.19
C GLY A 196 1.62 5.42 9.03
N ILE A 197 0.96 4.93 7.99
CA ILE A 197 0.93 3.52 7.66
C ILE A 197 1.23 3.32 6.17
N LEU A 198 2.31 2.61 5.87
CA LEU A 198 2.58 2.08 4.54
C LEU A 198 2.05 0.66 4.46
N VAL A 199 1.22 0.38 3.46
CA VAL A 199 0.78 -0.98 3.12
C VAL A 199 1.27 -1.32 1.72
N GLY A 200 2.22 -2.24 1.61
CA GLY A 200 2.56 -2.83 0.32
C GLY A 200 1.94 -4.20 0.15
N THR A 201 1.31 -4.44 -1.00
CA THR A 201 0.62 -5.68 -1.34
C THR A 201 1.26 -6.33 -2.57
N ALA A 202 1.81 -7.54 -2.43
CA ALA A 202 2.19 -8.39 -3.55
C ALA A 202 1.06 -9.38 -3.86
N LEU A 203 0.50 -9.28 -5.05
CA LEU A 203 -0.53 -10.16 -5.59
C LEU A 203 0.16 -11.30 -6.35
N ILE A 204 0.33 -12.46 -5.72
CA ILE A 204 1.11 -13.57 -6.28
C ILE A 204 0.23 -14.56 -7.04
N SER A 205 -1.00 -14.75 -6.57
CA SER A 205 -2.02 -15.54 -7.26
C SER A 205 -3.40 -14.97 -6.99
N GLU A 206 -4.43 -15.52 -7.62
CA GLU A 206 -5.83 -15.14 -7.40
C GLU A 206 -6.29 -15.29 -5.94
N SER A 207 -5.62 -16.14 -5.16
CA SER A 207 -6.03 -16.51 -3.81
C SER A 207 -4.99 -16.23 -2.72
N GLN A 208 -3.79 -15.76 -3.07
CA GLN A 208 -2.71 -15.52 -2.10
C GLN A 208 -2.07 -14.15 -2.29
N TYR A 209 -2.29 -13.27 -1.31
CA TYR A 209 -1.71 -11.93 -1.24
C TYR A 209 -0.75 -11.83 -0.06
N TYR A 210 0.39 -11.18 -0.30
CA TYR A 210 1.41 -10.93 0.72
C TYR A 210 1.43 -9.45 1.03
N CYS A 211 1.12 -9.10 2.27
CA CYS A 211 0.99 -7.73 2.73
C CYS A 211 2.08 -7.40 3.73
N TYR A 212 2.67 -6.22 3.55
CA TYR A 212 3.74 -5.69 4.38
C TYR A 212 3.28 -4.34 4.92
N LEU A 213 3.10 -4.29 6.23
CA LEU A 213 2.61 -3.11 6.92
C LEU A 213 3.75 -2.47 7.71
N THR A 214 4.07 -1.22 7.40
CA THR A 214 5.00 -0.39 8.18
C THR A 214 4.23 0.72 8.88
N GLU A 215 4.19 0.67 10.21
CA GLU A 215 3.71 1.79 11.03
C GLU A 215 4.84 2.79 11.23
N VAL A 216 4.55 4.07 11.08
CA VAL A 216 5.45 5.19 11.36
C VAL A 216 4.82 6.01 12.47
N GLY A 217 5.40 5.91 13.66
CA GLY A 217 5.00 6.66 14.84
C GLY A 217 5.95 7.82 15.11
N VAL A 218 5.42 8.91 15.65
CA VAL A 218 6.15 10.10 16.10
C VAL A 218 6.00 10.30 17.60
#